data_AF-A0A3N6AQS4-F1
#
_entry.id   AF-A0A3N6AQS4-F1
#
_cell.length_a   1.000
_cell.length_b   1.000
_cell.length_c   1.000
_cell.angle_alpha   90.00
_cell.angle_beta   90.00
_cell.angle_gamma   90.00
#
_symmetry.space_group_name_H-M   'P 1'
#
loop_
_entity.id
_entity.type
_entity.pdbx_description
1 polymer ?
#
loop_
_entity_poly.entity_id
_entity_poly.type
_entity_poly.pdbx_seq_one_letter_code
_entity_poly.pdbx_strand_id
1 'polypeptide(L)'
;MIPDTIKKQIRNGENLGTEFKTSARPMDEIAKVVCSFLNTKGGTIFCGIDDTGKIVGINDAQTTASDLQTFLNEAISPNALFSVNVD
;
A
#
# COMPACT_ATOMS: atom_id res chain seq x y z
N MET A 1 7.34 -8.13 -13.14
CA MET A 1 8.27 -9.08 -12.46
C MET A 1 8.68 -8.37 -11.21
N ILE A 2 8.30 -8.88 -10.04
CA ILE A 2 8.51 -8.17 -8.78
C ILE A 2 10.02 -8.04 -8.49
N PRO A 3 10.55 -6.82 -8.32
CA PRO A 3 11.95 -6.57 -7.98
C PRO A 3 12.39 -7.32 -6.72
N ASP A 4 13.65 -7.78 -6.68
CA ASP A 4 14.17 -8.51 -5.52
C ASP A 4 14.26 -7.66 -4.25
N THR A 5 14.36 -6.33 -4.40
CA THR A 5 14.27 -5.37 -3.29
C THR A 5 12.91 -5.44 -2.60
N ILE A 6 11.81 -5.51 -3.38
CA ILE A 6 10.45 -5.65 -2.86
C ILE A 6 10.28 -7.00 -2.16
N LYS A 7 10.72 -8.10 -2.79
CA LYS A 7 10.68 -9.43 -2.15
C LYS A 7 11.43 -9.46 -0.82
N LYS A 8 12.60 -8.80 -0.74
CA LYS A 8 13.37 -8.71 0.50
C LYS A 8 12.60 -7.95 1.58
N GLN A 9 11.93 -6.85 1.22
CA GLN A 9 11.13 -6.09 2.17
C GLN A 9 9.93 -6.90 2.68
N ILE A 10 9.22 -7.60 1.79
CA ILE A 10 8.10 -8.48 2.18
C ILE A 10 8.57 -9.58 3.15
N ARG A 11 9.75 -10.18 2.89
CA ARG A 11 10.34 -11.20 3.78
C ARG A 11 10.72 -10.68 5.17
N ASN A 12 10.95 -9.37 5.32
CA ASN A 12 11.21 -8.77 6.63
C ASN A 12 9.92 -8.57 7.45
N GLY A 13 8.75 -8.76 6.84
CA GLY A 13 7.45 -8.66 7.51
C GLY A 13 7.01 -7.22 7.78
N GLU A 14 5.83 -7.12 8.39
CA GLU A 14 5.26 -5.84 8.84
C GLU A 14 6.07 -5.22 9.96
N ASN A 15 6.13 -3.89 9.96
CA ASN A 15 6.80 -3.09 10.97
C ASN A 15 6.28 -1.63 10.90
N LEU A 16 6.89 -0.73 11.67
CA LEU A 16 6.46 0.68 11.74
C LEU A 16 6.42 1.41 10.40
N GLY A 17 7.13 0.95 9.37
CA GLY A 17 7.13 1.53 8.02
C GLY A 17 6.68 0.55 6.94
N THR A 18 6.07 -0.59 7.30
CA THR A 18 5.59 -1.59 6.34
C THR A 18 4.30 -2.22 6.83
N GLU A 19 3.23 -2.07 6.04
CA GLU A 19 1.92 -2.68 6.30
C GLU A 19 1.56 -3.61 5.13
N PHE A 20 0.98 -4.77 5.43
CA PHE A 20 0.43 -5.69 4.46
C PHE A 20 -1.09 -5.62 4.44
N LYS A 21 -1.65 -5.68 3.23
CA LYS A 21 -3.09 -5.82 3.01
C LYS A 21 -3.31 -6.83 1.92
N THR A 22 -4.25 -7.75 2.11
CA THR A 22 -4.65 -8.69 1.06
C THR A 22 -5.40 -8.01 -0.08
N SER A 23 -5.96 -6.81 0.17
CA SER A 23 -6.79 -6.04 -0.75
C SER A 23 -6.48 -4.55 -0.62
N ALA A 24 -6.62 -3.80 -1.72
CA ALA A 24 -6.59 -2.33 -1.72
C ALA A 24 -7.98 -1.72 -1.45
N ARG A 25 -8.95 -2.55 -1.06
CA ARG A 25 -10.32 -2.17 -0.71
C ARG A 25 -10.70 -2.77 0.66
N PRO A 26 -11.49 -2.04 1.47
CA PRO A 26 -12.05 -0.73 1.17
C PRO A 26 -10.98 0.38 1.29
N MET A 27 -11.09 1.43 0.48
CA MET A 27 -10.01 2.41 0.29
C MET A 27 -9.78 3.32 1.50
N ASP A 28 -10.81 3.48 2.34
CA ASP A 28 -10.72 4.22 3.60
C ASP A 28 -9.77 3.54 4.60
N GLU A 29 -9.72 2.21 4.62
CA GLU A 29 -8.74 1.46 5.42
C GLU A 29 -7.31 1.76 4.94
N ILE A 30 -7.09 1.83 3.62
CA ILE A 30 -5.78 2.22 3.07
C ILE A 30 -5.45 3.66 3.45
N ALA A 31 -6.40 4.60 3.33
CA ALA A 31 -6.19 5.99 3.70
C ALA A 31 -5.82 6.17 5.18
N LYS A 32 -6.41 5.40 6.10
CA LYS A 32 -6.04 5.41 7.52
C LYS A 32 -4.56 5.05 7.72
N VAL A 33 -4.07 4.03 7.02
CA VAL A 33 -2.65 3.63 7.08
C VAL A 33 -1.75 4.66 6.40
N VAL A 34 -2.17 5.25 5.28
CA VAL A 34 -1.39 6.33 4.65
C VAL A 34 -1.27 7.51 5.62
N CYS A 35 -2.36 7.93 6.26
CA CYS A 35 -2.33 9.00 7.27
C CYS A 35 -1.44 8.65 8.47
N SER A 36 -1.43 7.40 8.95
CA SER A 36 -0.54 7.01 10.06
C SER A 36 0.93 7.06 9.64
N PHE A 37 1.27 6.67 8.41
CA PHE A 37 2.63 6.78 7.87
C PHE A 37 3.05 8.23 7.62
N LEU A 38 2.17 9.06 7.06
CA LEU A 38 2.44 10.49 6.84
C LEU A 38 2.71 11.24 8.16
N ASN A 39 2.04 10.83 9.24
CA ASN A 39 2.23 11.42 10.57
C ASN A 39 3.44 10.84 11.35
N THR A 40 4.19 9.91 10.76
CA THR A 40 5.35 9.28 11.40
C THR A 40 6.60 9.42 10.53
N LYS A 41 7.29 8.32 10.18
CA LYS A 41 8.52 8.34 9.38
C LYS A 41 8.28 7.99 7.91
N GLY A 42 7.02 7.98 7.47
CA GLY A 42 6.61 7.39 6.20
C GLY A 42 6.58 5.87 6.26
N GLY A 43 6.28 5.25 5.12
CA GLY A 43 6.19 3.80 5.02
C GLY A 43 5.72 3.32 3.66
N THR A 44 5.59 2.01 3.52
CA THR A 44 5.09 1.35 2.31
C THR A 44 3.94 0.41 2.68
N ILE A 45 2.84 0.50 1.94
CA ILE A 45 1.73 -0.43 2.06
C ILE A 45 1.83 -1.40 0.89
N PHE A 46 1.97 -2.69 1.17
CA PHE A 46 1.91 -3.72 0.14
C PHE A 46 0.51 -4.31 0.08
N CYS A 47 -0.19 -4.03 -1.01
CA CYS A 47 -1.51 -4.57 -1.28
C CYS A 47 -1.39 -5.86 -2.11
N GLY A 48 -2.20 -6.87 -1.81
CA GLY A 48 -2.10 -8.21 -2.40
C GLY A 48 -1.12 -9.13 -1.66
N ILE A 49 -0.87 -8.87 -0.38
CA ILE A 49 -0.03 -9.70 0.50
C ILE A 49 -0.83 -10.07 1.75
N ASP A 50 -0.79 -11.34 2.15
CA ASP A 50 -1.40 -11.76 3.41
C ASP A 50 -0.49 -11.54 4.63
N ASP A 51 -1.05 -11.73 5.83
CA ASP A 51 -0.34 -11.49 7.09
C ASP A 51 0.88 -12.43 7.29
N THR A 52 1.03 -13.46 6.46
CA THR A 52 2.19 -14.37 6.46
C THR A 52 3.30 -13.91 5.50
N GLY A 53 3.08 -12.83 4.75
CA GLY A 53 3.98 -12.33 3.72
C GLY A 53 3.87 -13.07 2.40
N LYS A 54 2.81 -13.88 2.20
CA LYS A 54 2.56 -14.57 0.93
C LYS A 54 1.85 -13.61 -0.03
N ILE A 55 2.36 -13.58 -1.26
CA ILE A 55 1.78 -12.78 -2.33
C ILE A 55 0.51 -13.49 -2.84
N VAL A 56 -0.64 -12.87 -2.61
CA VAL A 56 -1.96 -13.33 -3.09
C VAL A 56 -2.42 -12.61 -4.35
N GLY A 57 -1.88 -11.42 -4.61
CA GLY A 57 -2.20 -10.59 -5.78
C GLY A 57 -3.52 -9.83 -5.67
N ILE A 58 -3.77 -8.96 -6.64
CA ILE A 58 -5.00 -8.16 -6.76
C ILE A 58 -5.52 -8.29 -8.19
N ASN A 59 -6.81 -8.59 -8.33
CA ASN A 59 -7.48 -8.57 -9.63
C ASN A 59 -7.65 -7.12 -10.10
N ASP A 60 -7.44 -6.88 -11.40
CA ASP A 60 -7.50 -5.54 -11.99
C ASP A 60 -6.61 -4.53 -11.25
N ALA A 61 -5.39 -4.95 -10.89
CA ALA A 61 -4.46 -4.17 -10.08
C ALA A 61 -4.21 -2.76 -10.64
N GLN A 62 -4.13 -2.61 -11.97
CA GLN A 62 -3.92 -1.31 -12.61
C GLN A 62 -5.10 -0.37 -12.39
N THR A 63 -6.33 -0.85 -12.60
CA THR A 63 -7.55 -0.06 -12.37
C THR A 63 -7.69 0.26 -10.88
N THR A 64 -7.47 -0.73 -10.02
CA THR A 64 -7.54 -0.56 -8.56
C THR A 64 -6.52 0.46 -8.06
N ALA A 65 -5.30 0.45 -8.59
CA ALA A 65 -4.27 1.44 -8.26
C ALA A 65 -4.67 2.85 -8.71
N SER A 66 -5.22 3.00 -9.92
CA SER A 66 -5.72 4.28 -10.44
C SER A 66 -6.86 4.84 -9.59
N ASP A 67 -7.84 3.99 -9.23
CA ASP A 67 -8.95 4.39 -8.37
C ASP A 67 -8.44 4.80 -6.98
N LEU A 68 -7.54 3.99 -6.40
CA LEU A 68 -6.98 4.26 -5.08
C LEU A 68 -6.19 5.57 -5.07
N GLN A 69 -5.37 5.83 -6.09
CA GLN A 69 -4.63 7.08 -6.20
C GLN A 69 -5.58 8.28 -6.28
N THR A 70 -6.65 8.17 -7.05
CA THR A 70 -7.67 9.23 -7.16
C THR A 70 -8.34 9.47 -5.81
N PHE A 71 -8.80 8.40 -5.15
CA PHE A 71 -9.41 8.47 -3.83
C PHE A 71 -8.48 9.09 -2.77
N LEU A 72 -7.21 8.68 -2.70
CA LEU A 72 -6.26 9.20 -1.71
C LEU A 72 -5.98 10.69 -1.91
N ASN A 73 -5.92 11.17 -3.16
CA ASN A 73 -5.76 12.60 -3.46
C ASN A 73 -6.95 13.44 -2.97
N GLU A 74 -8.16 12.88 -2.97
CA GLU A 74 -9.38 13.55 -2.50
C GLU A 74 -9.56 13.44 -0.98
N ALA A 75 -9.21 12.28 -0.40
CA ALA A 75 -9.47 11.96 0.99
C ALA A 75 -8.42 12.51 1.97
N ILE A 76 -7.17 12.69 1.52
CA ILE A 76 -6.06 13.11 2.39
C ILE A 76 -5.84 14.62 2.27
N SER A 77 -5.84 15.30 3.42
CA SER A 77 -5.63 16.74 3.53
C SER A 77 -4.71 17.08 4.72
N PRO A 78 -3.76 18.02 4.58
CA PRO A 78 -3.43 18.77 3.36
C PRO A 78 -2.78 17.89 2.29
N ASN A 79 -2.62 18.41 1.06
CA ASN A 79 -2.03 17.66 -0.05
C ASN A 79 -0.69 17.04 0.35
N ALA A 80 -0.54 15.73 0.13
CA ALA A 80 0.55 14.92 0.66
C ALA A 80 1.36 14.26 -0.48
N LEU A 81 2.63 13.98 -0.21
CA LEU A 81 3.50 13.28 -1.14
C LEU A 81 3.38 11.76 -0.93
N PHE A 82 2.80 11.06 -1.91
CA PHE A 82 2.76 9.60 -1.98
C PHE A 82 2.76 9.13 -3.44
N SER A 83 2.98 7.83 -3.65
CA SER A 83 2.92 7.20 -4.98
C SER A 83 2.24 5.84 -4.88
N VAL A 84 1.42 5.49 -5.89
CA VAL A 84 0.82 4.17 -6.03
C VAL A 84 1.42 3.51 -7.27
N ASN A 85 1.96 2.29 -7.12
CA ASN A 85 2.63 1.54 -8.20
C ASN A 85 2.11 0.10 -8.26
N VAL A 86 2.30 -0.56 -9.40
CA VAL A 86 1.92 -1.96 -9.66
C VAL A 86 3.14 -2.69 -10.25
N ASP A 87 3.50 -3.86 -9.71
CA ASP A 87 4.72 -4.63 -10.02
C ASP A 87 4.49 -6.09 -10.47
#